data_AF-A0A1V4YWJ4-F1
#
_entry.id   AF-A0A1V4YWJ4-F1
#
_cell.length_a   1.000
_cell.length_b   1.000
_cell.length_c   1.000
_cell.angle_alpha   90.00
_cell.angle_beta   90.00
_cell.angle_gamma   90.00
#
_symmetry.space_group_name_H-M   'P 1'
#
loop_
_entity.id
_entity.type
_entity.pdbx_description
1 polymer ?
#
loop_
_entity_poly.entity_id
_entity_poly.type
_entity_poly.pdbx_seq_one_letter_code
_entity_poly.pdbx_strand_id
1 'polypeptide(L)' 'MVLGALLRTIFGALIGLVLGVIISLFPSFSDAITGGLKVITGIDFSGQIILLMTGLGFLLGLLSGIVHIMSKK' A
#
# COMPACT_ATOMS: atom_id res chain seq x y z
N MET A 1 -9.69 -6.56 20.05
CA MET A 1 -10.21 -6.82 18.68
C MET A 1 -9.82 -5.70 17.72
N VAL A 2 -10.12 -4.44 18.03
CA VAL A 2 -9.74 -3.27 17.20
C VAL A 2 -8.24 -2.96 17.24
N LEU A 3 -7.59 -3.07 18.41
CA LEU A 3 -6.15 -2.81 18.55
C LEU A 3 -5.29 -3.71 17.63
N GLY A 4 -5.70 -4.96 17.42
CA GLY A 4 -5.02 -5.88 16.49
C GLY A 4 -5.18 -5.46 15.03
N ALA A 5 -6.33 -4.92 14.64
CA ALA A 5 -6.54 -4.37 13.30
C ALA A 5 -5.72 -3.09 13.08
N LEU A 6 -5.65 -2.21 14.08
CA LEU A 6 -4.80 -1.01 14.05
C LEU A 6 -3.32 -1.38 13.88
N LEU A 7 -2.83 -2.34 14.66
CA LEU A 7 -1.44 -2.81 14.52
C LEU A 7 -1.18 -3.39 13.12
N ARG A 8 -2.07 -4.24 12.60
CA ARG A 8 -1.95 -4.78 11.22
C ARG A 8 -1.93 -3.69 10.16
N THR A 9 -2.71 -2.63 10.37
CA THR A 9 -2.74 -1.47 9.48
C THR A 9 -1.40 -0.72 9.49
N ILE A 10 -0.83 -0.46 10.68
CA ILE A 10 0.46 0.20 10.84
C ILE A 10 1.58 -0.66 10.23
N PHE A 11 1.60 -1.96 10.51
CA PHE A 11 2.58 -2.88 9.91
C PHE A 11 2.43 -2.98 8.39
N GLY A 12 1.19 -3.00 7.89
CA GLY A 12 0.93 -2.96 6.45
C GLY A 12 1.52 -1.71 5.81
N ALA A 13 1.31 -0.54 6.41
CA ALA A 13 1.89 0.71 5.94
C ALA A 13 3.43 0.68 5.95
N LEU A 14 4.04 0.16 7.01
CA LEU A 14 5.50 0.02 7.12
C LEU A 14 6.07 -0.91 6.03
N ILE A 15 5.44 -2.06 5.80
CA ILE A 15 5.84 -2.98 4.73
C ILE A 15 5.68 -2.29 3.36
N GLY A 16 4.56 -1.60 3.15
CA GLY A 16 4.31 -0.82 1.94
C GLY A 16 5.36 0.26 1.70
N LEU A 17 5.81 0.93 2.77
CA LEU A 17 6.88 1.92 2.71
C LEU A 17 8.21 1.29 2.31
N VAL A 18 8.60 0.17 2.93
CA VAL A 18 9.84 -0.55 2.59
C VAL A 18 9.80 -1.02 1.14
N LEU A 19 8.69 -1.61 0.70
CA LEU A 19 8.49 -2.03 -0.69
C LEU A 19 8.53 -0.85 -1.66
N GLY A 20 7.90 0.27 -1.29
CA GLY A 20 7.94 1.51 -2.06
C GLY A 20 9.36 2.02 -2.26
N VAL A 21 10.18 2.01 -1.20
CA VAL A 21 11.60 2.39 -1.26
C VAL A 21 12.36 1.42 -2.17
N ILE A 22 12.18 0.10 -2.02
CA ILE A 22 12.83 -0.90 -2.88
C ILE A 22 12.46 -0.67 -4.35
N ILE A 23 11.18 -0.46 -4.66
CA ILE A 23 10.69 -0.21 -6.02
C ILE A 23 11.25 1.11 -6.56
N SER A 24 11.39 2.14 -5.72
CA SER A 24 11.95 3.44 -6.15
C SER A 24 13.41 3.35 -6.60
N LEU A 25 14.16 2.32 -6.21
CA LEU A 25 15.52 2.05 -6.71
C LEU A 25 15.53 1.60 -8.19
N PHE A 26 14.37 1.26 -8.75
CA PHE A 26 14.21 0.82 -10.13
C PHE A 26 13.27 1.81 -10.88
N PRO A 27 13.80 2.92 -11.41
CA PRO A 27 13.00 4.00 -12.00
C PRO A 27 12.06 3.51 -13.10
N SER A 28 12.55 2.70 -14.04
CA SER A 28 11.73 2.18 -15.15
C SER A 28 10.55 1.32 -14.68
N PHE A 29 10.70 0.60 -13.57
CA PHE A 29 9.63 -0.22 -13.00
C PHE A 29 8.62 0.64 -12.24
N SER A 30 9.10 1.59 -11.44
CA SER A 30 8.27 2.60 -10.78
C SER A 30 7.43 3.40 -11.78
N ASP A 31 8.02 3.81 -12.91
CA ASP A 31 7.35 4.55 -13.98
C ASP A 31 6.34 3.68 -14.71
N ALA A 32 6.63 2.40 -14.93
CA ALA A 32 5.65 1.46 -15.50
C ALA A 32 4.43 1.28 -14.58
N ILE A 33 4.64 1.17 -13.26
CA ILE A 33 3.55 1.05 -12.28
C ILE A 33 2.71 2.33 -12.25
N THR A 34 3.34 3.49 -12.07
CA THR A 34 2.63 4.78 -11.99
C THR A 34 1.98 5.16 -13.31
N GLY A 35 2.60 4.85 -14.44
CA GLY A 35 2.04 5.01 -15.78
C GLY A 35 0.83 4.11 -16.01
N GLY A 36 0.90 2.83 -15.63
CA GLY A 36 -0.24 1.92 -15.68
C GLY A 36 -1.41 2.40 -14.82
N LEU A 37 -1.12 2.88 -13.59
CA LEU A 37 -2.14 3.45 -12.71
C LEU A 37 -2.78 4.71 -13.29
N LYS A 38 -1.98 5.56 -13.95
CA LYS A 38 -2.46 6.78 -14.62
C LYS A 38 -3.45 6.46 -15.75
N VAL A 39 -3.23 5.38 -16.50
CA VAL A 39 -4.18 4.92 -17.54
C VAL A 39 -5.51 4.47 -16.94
N ILE A 40 -5.48 3.80 -15.79
CA ILE A 40 -6.69 3.23 -15.17
C ILE A 40 -7.48 4.30 -14.42
N THR A 41 -6.80 5.16 -13.67
CA THR A 41 -7.41 6.09 -12.72
C THR A 41 -7.48 7.53 -13.22
N GLY A 42 -6.70 7.86 -14.25
CA GLY A 42 -6.51 9.24 -14.72
C GLY A 42 -5.63 10.11 -13.82
N ILE A 43 -5.12 9.57 -12.70
CA ILE A 43 -4.35 10.31 -11.70
C ILE A 43 -2.85 10.09 -11.93
N ASP A 44 -2.07 11.16 -11.90
CA ASP A 44 -0.62 11.10 -12.03
C ASP A 44 0.05 10.87 -10.67
N PHE A 45 0.71 9.73 -10.52
CA PHE A 45 1.47 9.35 -9.33
C PHE A 45 2.99 9.34 -9.59
N SER A 46 3.46 9.99 -10.64
CA SER A 46 4.89 10.05 -10.96
C SER A 46 5.70 10.60 -9.78
N GLY A 47 6.79 9.92 -9.44
CA GLY A 47 7.61 10.23 -8.27
C GLY A 47 6.98 9.92 -6.90
N GLN A 48 5.73 9.44 -6.85
CA GLN A 48 5.01 9.16 -5.61
C GLN A 48 4.86 7.66 -5.32
N ILE A 49 5.69 6.81 -5.93
CA ILE A 49 5.59 5.34 -5.78
C ILE A 49 5.72 4.88 -4.32
N ILE A 50 6.56 5.55 -3.53
CA ILE A 50 6.71 5.25 -2.10
C ILE A 50 5.40 5.49 -1.36
N LEU A 51 4.76 6.63 -1.64
CA LEU A 51 3.50 7.01 -1.02
C LEU A 51 2.36 6.09 -1.46
N LEU A 52 2.33 5.74 -2.75
CA LEU A 52 1.38 4.79 -3.32
C LEU A 52 1.49 3.42 -2.63
N MET A 53 2.70 2.86 -2.54
CA MET A 53 2.92 1.55 -1.93
C MET A 53 2.65 1.57 -0.42
N THR A 54 3.00 2.65 0.27
CA THR A 54 2.68 2.85 1.69
C THR A 54 1.17 2.87 1.91
N GLY A 55 0.43 3.62 1.07
CA GLY A 55 -1.02 3.69 1.11
C GLY A 55 -1.69 2.36 0.81
N LEU A 56 -1.21 1.63 -0.20
CA LEU A 56 -1.69 0.27 -0.50
C LEU A 56 -1.42 -0.69 0.67
N GLY A 57 -0.22 -0.66 1.24
CA GLY A 57 0.14 -1.45 2.41
C GLY A 57 -0.77 -1.16 3.61
N PHE A 58 -1.06 0.12 3.86
CA PHE A 58 -2.02 0.55 4.88
C PHE A 58 -3.41 -0.04 4.62
N LEU A 59 -3.94 0.12 3.39
CA LEU A 59 -5.27 -0.37 3.03
C LEU A 59 -5.38 -1.89 3.16
N LEU A 60 -4.38 -2.64 2.68
CA LEU A 60 -4.36 -4.09 2.80
C LEU A 60 -4.24 -4.54 4.26
N GLY A 61 -3.42 -3.84 5.06
CA GLY A 61 -3.31 -4.09 6.51
C GLY A 61 -4.63 -3.85 7.25
N LEU A 62 -5.34 -2.79 6.88
CA LEU A 62 -6.67 -2.48 7.42
C LEU A 62 -7.70 -3.54 7.02
N LEU A 63 -7.78 -3.89 5.74
CA LEU A 63 -8.69 -4.92 5.24
C LEU A 63 -8.45 -6.27 5.93
N SER A 64 -7.19 -6.68 6.06
CA SER A 64 -6.81 -7.89 6.82
C SER A 64 -7.25 -7.82 8.28
N GLY A 65 -7.11 -6.64 8.91
CA GLY A 65 -7.58 -6.39 10.27
C GLY A 65 -9.10 -6.53 10.41
N ILE A 66 -9.86 -5.94 9.47
CA ILE A 66 -11.33 -5.99 9.46
C ILE A 66 -11.82 -7.42 9.22
N VAL A 67 -11.28 -8.11 8.21
CA VAL A 67 -11.63 -9.51 7.90
C VAL A 67 -11.39 -10.41 9.11
N HIS A 68 -10.27 -10.23 9.82
CA HIS A 68 -9.97 -11.00 11.03
C HIS A 68 -10.94 -10.74 12.18
N ILE A 69 -11.44 -9.51 12.32
CA ILE A 69 -12.47 -9.19 13.31
C ILE A 69 -13.79 -9.86 12.93
N MET A 70 -14.19 -9.77 11.65
CA MET A 70 -15.43 -10.38 11.16
C MET A 70 -15.41 -11.90 11.25
N SER A 71 -14.26 -12.54 10.99
CA SER A 71 -14.10 -14.00 11.06
C SER A 71 -14.09 -14.57 12.49
N LYS A 72 -13.95 -13.72 13.51
CA LYS A 72 -13.97 -14.12 14.93
C LYS A 72 -15.30 -13.81 15.62
N LYS A 73 -16.27 -13.29 14.89
CA LYS A 73 -17.67 -13.17 15.31
C LYS A 73 -18.41 -14.45 14.99
#